data_AF-A0A953REH6-F1
#
_entry.id   AF-A0A953REH6-F1
#
_cell.length_a   1.000
_cell.length_b   1.000
_cell.length_c   1.000
_cell.angle_alpha   90.00
_cell.angle_beta   90.00
_cell.angle_gamma   90.00
#
_symmetry.space_group_name_H-M   'P 1'
#
loop_
_entity.id
_entity.type
_entity.pdbx_description
1 polymer ?
#
loop_
_entity_poly.entity_id
_entity_poly.type
_entity_poly.pdbx_seq_one_letter_code
_entity_poly.pdbx_strand_id
1 'polypeptide(L)'
;MAADLHDIGVNRRASFTGLFVLLAASTMVFAAFSSAFVVRRGLSEDWATMHKPPILFVNTVVLLASSVVLDQSRRSLRAGDRSKFNLWWTIATALGILFLAGQALAWYQLKEAGVYVATNPSSSFFYVLTAAHAFHLMGGVAALVYVDVQALRLRLGPAKRTAIDVTAIFWHFLDGIWLYLMILFYVWG
;
A
#
# COMPACT_ATOMS: atom_id res chain seq x y z
N MET A 1 2.21 19.45 32.90
CA MET A 1 3.29 18.60 32.30
C MET A 1 2.98 17.10 32.41
N ALA A 2 2.60 16.56 33.58
CA ALA A 2 2.27 15.12 33.72
C ALA A 2 0.97 14.68 33.01
N ALA A 3 -0.08 15.51 33.02
CA ALA A 3 -1.33 15.23 32.30
C ALA A 3 -1.12 15.16 30.77
N ASP A 4 -0.29 16.04 30.24
CA ASP A 4 0.03 16.11 28.81
C ASP A 4 0.75 14.82 28.37
N LEU A 5 1.76 14.37 29.13
CA LEU A 5 2.50 13.11 28.87
C LEU A 5 1.63 11.86 28.93
N HIS A 6 0.65 11.82 29.85
CA HIS A 6 -0.31 10.73 29.95
C HIS A 6 -1.21 10.66 28.70
N ASP A 7 -1.69 11.82 28.23
CA ASP A 7 -2.59 11.91 27.07
C ASP A 7 -1.89 11.54 25.75
N ILE A 8 -0.60 11.87 25.59
CA ILE A 8 0.20 11.42 24.43
C ILE A 8 0.37 9.89 24.44
N GLY A 9 0.55 9.30 25.63
CA GLY A 9 0.73 7.86 25.81
C GLY A 9 -0.53 7.06 25.50
N VAL A 10 -1.71 7.55 25.89
CA VAL A 10 -3.01 6.92 25.61
C VAL A 10 -3.36 7.03 24.12
N ASN A 11 -3.22 8.23 23.53
CA ASN A 11 -3.48 8.44 22.09
C ASN A 11 -2.55 7.60 21.20
N ARG A 12 -1.30 7.38 21.64
CA ARG A 12 -0.38 6.49 20.93
C ARG A 12 -0.91 5.06 20.91
N ARG A 13 -1.22 4.47 22.06
CA ARG A 13 -1.74 3.10 22.13
C ARG A 13 -3.02 2.93 21.33
N ALA A 14 -3.97 3.86 21.45
CA ALA A 14 -5.22 3.83 20.68
C ALA A 14 -4.97 3.82 19.16
N SER A 15 -4.04 4.65 18.68
CA SER A 15 -3.68 4.71 17.25
C SER A 15 -3.07 3.39 16.76
N PHE A 16 -2.19 2.77 17.56
CA PHE A 16 -1.62 1.46 17.23
C PHE A 16 -2.68 0.35 17.27
N THR A 17 -3.57 0.34 18.25
CA THR A 17 -4.67 -0.64 18.30
C THR A 17 -5.58 -0.52 17.08
N GLY A 18 -5.98 0.70 16.72
CA GLY A 18 -6.77 0.95 15.51
C GLY A 18 -6.05 0.51 14.23
N LEU A 19 -4.74 0.77 14.13
CA LEU A 19 -3.92 0.25 13.04
C LEU A 19 -3.96 -1.27 12.99
N PHE A 20 -3.65 -1.99 14.08
CA PHE A 20 -3.62 -3.45 14.07
C PHE A 20 -4.96 -4.07 13.71
N VAL A 21 -6.07 -3.50 14.19
CA VAL A 21 -7.42 -3.94 13.81
C VAL A 21 -7.63 -3.76 12.30
N LEU A 22 -7.25 -2.61 11.74
CA LEU A 22 -7.32 -2.37 10.30
C LEU A 22 -6.45 -3.36 9.51
N LEU A 23 -5.21 -3.59 9.94
CA LEU A 23 -4.29 -4.55 9.30
C LEU A 23 -4.87 -5.97 9.31
N ALA A 24 -5.42 -6.40 10.45
CA ALA A 24 -6.04 -7.71 10.58
C ALA A 24 -7.27 -7.83 9.66
N ALA A 25 -8.16 -6.84 9.67
CA ALA A 25 -9.34 -6.82 8.82
C ALA A 25 -8.98 -6.86 7.33
N SER A 26 -8.02 -6.03 6.89
CA SER A 26 -7.52 -6.06 5.51
C SER A 26 -6.93 -7.44 5.16
N THR A 27 -6.11 -8.02 6.04
CA THR A 27 -5.54 -9.35 5.82
C THR A 27 -6.62 -10.41 5.64
N MET A 28 -7.68 -10.38 6.45
CA MET A 28 -8.79 -11.33 6.34
C MET A 28 -9.53 -11.20 5.01
N VAL A 29 -9.75 -9.96 4.54
CA VAL A 29 -10.36 -9.71 3.22
C VAL A 29 -9.49 -10.29 2.11
N PHE A 30 -8.20 -9.96 2.06
CA PHE A 30 -7.30 -10.49 1.03
C PHE A 30 -7.15 -12.01 1.10
N ALA A 31 -7.09 -12.59 2.30
CA ALA A 31 -7.04 -14.04 2.49
C ALA A 31 -8.31 -14.73 1.97
N ALA A 32 -9.49 -14.17 2.24
CA ALA A 32 -10.76 -14.71 1.76
C ALA A 32 -10.84 -14.70 0.22
N PHE A 33 -10.48 -13.57 -0.42
CA PHE A 33 -10.45 -13.48 -1.88
C PHE A 33 -9.38 -14.39 -2.50
N SER A 34 -8.22 -14.54 -1.86
CA SER A 34 -7.15 -15.42 -2.34
C SER A 34 -7.53 -16.90 -2.23
N SER A 35 -8.23 -17.28 -1.14
CA SER A 35 -8.80 -18.63 -1.00
C SER A 35 -9.82 -18.92 -2.10
N ALA A 36 -10.73 -17.98 -2.37
CA ALA A 36 -11.71 -18.10 -3.46
C ALA A 36 -11.03 -18.24 -4.84
N PHE A 37 -9.93 -17.51 -5.08
CA PHE A 37 -9.11 -17.63 -6.28
C PHE A 37 -8.50 -19.03 -6.43
N VAL A 38 -7.85 -19.54 -5.38
CA VAL A 38 -7.19 -20.87 -5.40
C VAL A 38 -8.20 -21.98 -5.62
N VAL A 39 -9.33 -21.95 -4.91
CA VAL A 39 -10.39 -22.96 -5.05
C VAL A 39 -11.00 -22.91 -6.45
N ARG A 40 -11.30 -21.72 -6.99
CA ARG A 40 -11.86 -21.61 -8.34
C ARG A 40 -10.86 -22.08 -9.39
N ARG A 41 -9.57 -21.78 -9.25
CA ARG A 41 -8.52 -22.29 -10.15
C ARG A 41 -8.49 -23.80 -10.16
N GLY A 42 -8.50 -24.44 -8.98
CA GLY A 42 -8.46 -25.90 -8.87
C GLY A 42 -9.69 -26.62 -9.44
N LEU A 43 -10.80 -25.92 -9.61
CA LEU A 43 -12.07 -26.46 -10.12
C LEU A 43 -12.33 -26.17 -11.61
N SER A 44 -11.55 -25.29 -12.25
CA SER A 44 -11.85 -24.79 -13.61
C SER A 44 -10.78 -25.24 -14.61
N GLU A 45 -11.17 -25.97 -15.65
CA GLU A 45 -10.28 -26.31 -16.78
C GLU A 45 -10.09 -25.13 -17.77
N ASP A 46 -10.95 -24.11 -17.72
CA ASP A 46 -10.95 -22.93 -18.61
C ASP A 46 -9.94 -21.83 -18.20
N TRP A 47 -8.89 -22.19 -17.45
CA TRP A 47 -7.92 -21.22 -16.93
C TRP A 47 -6.97 -20.73 -18.02
N ALA A 48 -7.32 -19.61 -18.67
CA ALA A 48 -6.48 -19.01 -19.69
C ALA A 48 -5.37 -18.17 -19.05
N THR A 49 -4.12 -18.49 -19.37
CA THR A 49 -2.95 -17.69 -18.99
C THR A 49 -3.01 -16.32 -19.67
N MET A 50 -3.30 -15.28 -18.89
CA MET A 50 -3.26 -13.90 -19.39
C MET A 50 -1.83 -13.40 -19.52
N HIS A 51 -1.52 -12.78 -20.66
CA HIS A 51 -0.30 -11.99 -20.82
C HIS A 51 -0.42 -10.75 -19.94
N LYS A 52 0.22 -10.83 -18.77
CA LYS A 52 0.29 -9.74 -17.78
C LYS A 52 1.19 -8.63 -18.32
N PRO A 53 0.76 -7.35 -18.34
CA PRO A 53 1.58 -6.29 -18.88
C PRO A 53 2.84 -6.08 -18.02
N PRO A 54 4.01 -5.83 -18.64
CA PRO A 54 5.29 -5.69 -17.93
C PRO A 54 5.33 -4.48 -16.99
N ILE A 55 4.38 -3.54 -17.14
CA ILE A 55 4.22 -2.39 -16.25
C ILE A 55 3.98 -2.79 -14.79
N LEU A 56 3.43 -3.99 -14.53
CA LEU A 56 3.26 -4.49 -13.16
C LEU A 56 4.60 -4.72 -12.45
N PHE A 57 5.64 -5.13 -13.18
CA PHE A 57 7.00 -5.24 -12.61
C PHE A 57 7.58 -3.87 -12.30
N VAL A 58 7.43 -2.91 -13.22
CA VAL A 58 7.89 -1.53 -13.01
C VAL A 58 7.20 -0.92 -11.79
N ASN A 59 5.89 -1.08 -11.66
CA ASN A 59 5.13 -0.64 -10.50
C ASN A 59 5.64 -1.29 -9.20
N THR A 60 5.93 -2.59 -9.23
CA THR A 60 6.46 -3.29 -8.05
C THR A 60 7.84 -2.75 -7.64
N VAL A 61 8.73 -2.48 -8.59
CA VAL A 61 10.03 -1.85 -8.31
C VAL A 61 9.86 -0.44 -7.75
N VAL A 62 8.93 0.35 -8.30
CA VAL A 62 8.59 1.70 -7.82
C VAL A 62 8.05 1.65 -6.39
N LEU A 63 7.20 0.67 -6.07
CA LEU A 63 6.63 0.52 -4.72
C LEU A 63 7.70 0.13 -3.70
N LEU A 64 8.57 -0.82 -4.04
CA LEU A 64 9.73 -1.20 -3.21
C LEU A 64 10.68 -0.03 -3.00
N ALA A 65 10.95 0.76 -4.06
CA ALA A 65 11.75 1.96 -3.96
C ALA A 65 11.10 3.00 -3.02
N SER A 66 9.77 3.19 -3.10
CA SER A 66 9.02 4.04 -2.17
C SER A 66 9.20 3.59 -0.71
N SER A 67 9.11 2.28 -0.46
CA SER A 67 9.31 1.66 0.86
C SER A 67 10.69 1.96 1.44
N VAL A 68 11.76 1.82 0.63
CA VAL A 68 13.15 2.12 1.04
C VAL A 68 13.34 3.61 1.31
N VAL A 69 12.79 4.47 0.44
CA VAL A 69 12.85 5.92 0.59
C VAL A 69 12.12 6.37 1.87
N LEU A 70 10.99 5.74 2.20
CA LEU A 70 10.24 6.01 3.42
C LEU A 70 11.03 5.65 4.69
N ASP A 71 11.73 4.51 4.71
CA ASP A 71 12.60 4.18 5.85
C ASP A 71 13.78 5.15 5.97
N GLN A 72 14.36 5.58 4.84
CA GLN A 72 15.42 6.58 4.81
C GLN A 72 14.94 7.95 5.35
N SER A 73 13.69 8.32 5.06
CA SER A 73 13.06 9.50 5.66
C SER A 73 13.01 9.39 7.20
N ARG A 74 12.55 8.26 7.73
CA ARG A 74 12.49 8.02 9.19
C ARG A 74 13.86 8.06 9.86
N ARG A 75 14.90 7.55 9.20
CA ARG A 75 16.30 7.66 9.68
C ARG A 75 16.75 9.11 9.77
N SER A 76 16.43 9.92 8.77
CA SER A 76 16.75 11.36 8.74
C SER A 76 16.05 12.12 9.88
N LEU A 77 14.80 11.76 10.19
CA LEU A 77 14.07 12.33 11.33
C LEU A 77 14.69 11.96 12.69
N ARG A 78 15.21 10.73 12.83
CA ARG A 78 15.93 10.29 14.04
C ARG A 78 17.26 11.01 14.20
N ALA A 79 17.94 11.33 13.11
CA ALA A 79 19.17 12.13 13.11
C ALA A 79 18.94 13.63 13.36
N GLY A 80 17.68 14.07 13.48
CA GLY A 80 17.31 15.48 13.70
C GLY A 80 17.27 16.33 12.43
N ASP A 81 17.59 15.77 11.26
CA ASP A 81 17.62 16.47 9.98
C ASP A 81 16.22 16.52 9.35
N ARG A 82 15.48 17.58 9.68
CA ARG A 82 14.09 17.80 9.22
C ARG A 82 14.00 18.09 7.73
N SER A 83 15.00 18.75 7.16
CA SER A 83 15.01 19.08 5.72
C SER A 83 15.10 17.80 4.89
N LYS A 84 16.02 16.89 5.27
CA LYS A 84 16.12 15.58 4.64
C LYS A 84 14.88 14.72 4.88
N PHE A 85 14.30 14.75 6.09
CA PHE A 85 13.04 14.04 6.37
C PHE A 85 11.94 14.46 5.38
N ASN A 86 11.69 15.76 5.24
CA ASN A 86 10.68 16.29 4.32
C ASN A 86 10.97 15.87 2.88
N LEU A 87 12.21 16.05 2.40
CA LEU A 87 12.60 15.66 1.04
C LEU A 87 12.31 14.18 0.76
N TRP A 88 12.81 13.28 1.60
CA TRP A 88 12.61 11.84 1.40
C TRP A 88 11.15 11.43 1.57
N TRP A 89 10.40 12.06 2.48
CA TRP A 89 8.98 11.75 2.67
C TRP A 89 8.14 12.17 1.46
N THR A 90 8.41 13.36 0.90
CA THR A 90 7.74 13.84 -0.32
C THR A 90 8.08 12.93 -1.51
N ILE A 91 9.34 12.48 -1.64
CA ILE A 91 9.73 11.51 -2.69
C ILE A 91 8.96 10.18 -2.53
N ALA A 92 8.89 9.63 -1.31
CA ALA A 92 8.13 8.40 -1.05
C ALA A 92 6.65 8.54 -1.44
N THR A 93 6.05 9.70 -1.10
CA THR A 93 4.66 10.04 -1.42
C THR A 93 4.45 10.15 -2.93
N ALA A 94 5.36 10.82 -3.65
CA ALA A 94 5.30 10.94 -5.11
C ALA A 94 5.42 9.58 -5.79
N LEU A 95 6.30 8.69 -5.32
CA LEU A 95 6.42 7.32 -5.83
C LEU A 95 5.14 6.50 -5.58
N GLY A 96 4.47 6.69 -4.44
CA GLY A 96 3.18 6.08 -4.16
C GLY A 96 2.07 6.53 -5.10
N ILE A 97 2.03 7.82 -5.44
CA ILE A 97 1.10 8.37 -6.44
C ILE A 97 1.43 7.81 -7.84
N LEU A 98 2.72 7.74 -8.18
CA LEU A 98 3.17 7.17 -9.45
C LEU A 98 2.76 5.70 -9.59
N PHE A 99 2.82 4.92 -8.51
CA PHE A 99 2.30 3.55 -8.50
C PHE A 99 0.80 3.50 -8.82
N LEU A 100 -0.02 4.36 -8.20
CA LEU A 100 -1.46 4.41 -8.49
C LEU A 100 -1.74 4.76 -9.95
N ALA A 101 -0.98 5.70 -10.51
CA ALA A 101 -1.06 6.04 -11.94
C ALA A 101 -0.64 4.86 -12.83
N GLY A 102 0.45 4.17 -12.49
CA GLY A 102 0.90 2.97 -13.17
C GLY A 102 -0.12 1.82 -13.10
N GLN A 103 -0.84 1.70 -11.98
CA GLN A 103 -1.90 0.70 -11.81
C GLN A 103 -3.11 1.01 -12.69
N ALA A 104 -3.50 2.29 -12.78
CA ALA A 104 -4.55 2.73 -13.70
C ALA A 104 -4.16 2.48 -15.17
N LEU A 105 -2.89 2.71 -15.53
CA LEU A 105 -2.38 2.42 -16.86
C LEU A 105 -2.35 0.91 -17.15
N ALA A 106 -2.02 0.07 -16.16
CA ALA A 106 -2.09 -1.38 -16.29
C ALA A 106 -3.52 -1.85 -16.61
N TRP A 107 -4.52 -1.31 -15.91
CA TRP A 107 -5.93 -1.59 -16.20
C TRP A 107 -6.37 -1.07 -17.56
N TYR A 108 -5.85 0.07 -18.00
CA TYR A 108 -6.14 0.61 -19.33
C TYR A 108 -5.59 -0.30 -20.43
N GLN A 109 -4.33 -0.75 -20.31
CA GLN A 109 -3.72 -1.69 -21.26
C GLN A 109 -4.45 -3.04 -21.31
N LEU A 110 -4.90 -3.55 -20.16
CA LEU A 110 -5.70 -4.78 -20.11
C LEU A 110 -7.05 -4.61 -20.81
N LYS A 111 -7.71 -3.45 -20.65
CA LYS A 111 -8.96 -3.14 -21.36
C LYS A 111 -8.74 -3.03 -22.87
N GLU A 112 -7.67 -2.38 -23.31
CA GLU A 112 -7.32 -2.29 -24.75
C GLU A 112 -7.01 -3.65 -25.36
N ALA A 113 -6.39 -4.56 -24.59
CA ALA A 113 -6.16 -5.94 -25.00
C ALA A 113 -7.42 -6.81 -25.04
N GLY A 114 -8.61 -6.23 -24.82
CA GLY A 114 -9.88 -6.95 -24.79
C GLY A 114 -10.12 -7.78 -23.54
N VAL A 115 -9.28 -7.64 -22.51
CA VAL A 115 -9.39 -8.36 -21.23
C VAL A 115 -10.19 -7.53 -20.25
N TYR A 116 -11.50 -7.78 -20.23
CA TYR A 116 -12.44 -7.18 -19.29
C TYR A 116 -12.68 -8.07 -18.07
N VAL A 117 -13.24 -7.47 -17.01
CA VAL A 117 -13.63 -8.17 -15.77
C VAL A 117 -14.45 -9.43 -16.05
N ALA A 118 -15.28 -9.45 -17.10
CA ALA A 118 -16.17 -10.57 -17.42
C ALA A 118 -15.63 -11.54 -18.49
N THR A 119 -14.42 -11.34 -19.02
CA THR A 119 -13.91 -12.18 -20.13
C THR A 119 -13.39 -13.53 -19.70
N ASN A 120 -12.72 -13.61 -18.55
CA ASN A 120 -12.27 -14.88 -17.97
C ASN A 120 -12.34 -14.80 -16.44
N PRO A 121 -12.69 -15.89 -15.73
CA PRO A 121 -12.61 -15.95 -14.27
C PRO A 121 -11.29 -15.43 -13.69
N SER A 122 -10.15 -15.73 -14.33
CA SER A 122 -8.82 -15.25 -13.94
C SER A 122 -8.71 -13.71 -13.97
N SER A 123 -9.21 -13.06 -15.03
CA SER A 123 -9.27 -11.57 -15.08
C SER A 123 -10.15 -11.00 -13.98
N SER A 124 -11.30 -11.61 -13.69
CA SER A 124 -12.21 -11.10 -12.67
C SER A 124 -11.51 -11.01 -11.32
N PHE A 125 -10.83 -12.10 -10.91
CA PHE A 125 -10.07 -12.12 -9.66
C PHE A 125 -8.90 -11.14 -9.68
N PHE A 126 -8.17 -11.06 -10.79
CA PHE A 126 -7.07 -10.10 -10.93
C PHE A 126 -7.57 -8.66 -10.73
N TYR A 127 -8.64 -8.25 -11.42
CA TYR A 127 -9.21 -6.91 -11.29
C TYR A 127 -9.75 -6.65 -9.88
N VAL A 128 -10.49 -7.58 -9.28
CA VAL A 128 -11.06 -7.38 -7.94
C VAL A 128 -9.98 -7.27 -6.88
N LEU A 129 -8.99 -8.17 -6.87
CA LEU A 129 -7.88 -8.14 -5.90
C LEU A 129 -7.00 -6.90 -6.08
N THR A 130 -6.64 -6.54 -7.32
CA THR A 130 -5.84 -5.34 -7.58
C THR A 130 -6.62 -4.05 -7.30
N ALA A 131 -7.93 -4.01 -7.56
CA ALA A 131 -8.78 -2.86 -7.22
C ALA A 131 -8.95 -2.71 -5.71
N ALA A 132 -9.19 -3.80 -4.98
CA ALA A 132 -9.21 -3.80 -3.53
C ALA A 132 -7.88 -3.29 -2.96
N HIS A 133 -6.75 -3.75 -3.51
CA HIS A 133 -5.44 -3.26 -3.11
C HIS A 133 -5.25 -1.77 -3.42
N ALA A 134 -5.57 -1.32 -4.62
CA ALA A 134 -5.49 0.09 -5.01
C ALA A 134 -6.35 0.97 -4.08
N PHE A 135 -7.53 0.50 -3.67
CA PHE A 135 -8.37 1.20 -2.71
C PHE A 135 -7.70 1.39 -1.35
N HIS A 136 -7.09 0.33 -0.79
CA HIS A 136 -6.35 0.46 0.46
C HIS A 136 -5.12 1.36 0.31
N LEU A 137 -4.44 1.29 -0.85
CA LEU A 137 -3.28 2.11 -1.16
C LEU A 137 -3.64 3.59 -1.28
N MET A 138 -4.80 3.94 -1.84
CA MET A 138 -5.30 5.32 -1.83
C MET A 138 -5.42 5.86 -0.40
N GLY A 139 -5.92 5.05 0.53
CA GLY A 139 -5.94 5.40 1.97
C GLY A 139 -4.54 5.61 2.55
N GLY A 140 -3.57 4.79 2.15
CA GLY A 140 -2.17 4.92 2.54
C GLY A 140 -1.52 6.20 2.00
N VAL A 141 -1.77 6.53 0.72
CA VAL A 141 -1.27 7.75 0.08
C VAL A 141 -1.88 8.98 0.74
N ALA A 142 -3.18 8.96 1.05
CA ALA A 142 -3.84 10.04 1.76
C ALA A 142 -3.19 10.29 3.14
N ALA A 143 -2.83 9.22 3.86
CA ALA A 143 -2.10 9.32 5.13
C ALA A 143 -0.67 9.86 4.94
N LEU A 144 0.06 9.44 3.90
CA LEU A 144 1.37 9.98 3.55
C LEU A 144 1.32 11.48 3.26
N VAL A 145 0.38 11.91 2.40
CA VAL A 145 0.16 13.32 2.05
C VAL A 145 -0.22 14.13 3.29
N TYR A 146 -1.07 13.59 4.17
CA TYR A 146 -1.40 14.26 5.43
C TYR A 146 -0.15 14.52 6.29
N VAL A 147 0.73 13.52 6.43
CA VAL A 147 1.98 13.68 7.17
C VAL A 147 2.91 14.68 6.47
N ASP A 148 3.03 14.61 5.15
CA ASP A 148 3.87 15.48 4.32
C ASP A 148 3.49 16.97 4.51
N VAL A 149 2.20 17.29 4.34
CA VAL A 149 1.67 18.65 4.55
C VAL A 149 1.95 19.15 5.97
N GLN A 150 1.81 18.28 6.96
CA GLN A 150 2.01 18.64 8.37
C GLN A 150 3.49 18.82 8.72
N ALA A 151 4.38 18.09 8.05
CA ALA A 151 5.82 18.21 8.15
C ALA A 151 6.34 19.50 7.50
N LEU A 152 5.80 19.86 6.32
CA LEU A 152 6.08 21.12 5.63
C LEU A 152 5.61 22.34 6.43
N ARG A 153 4.50 22.22 7.17
CA ARG A 153 4.01 23.27 8.09
C ARG A 153 4.80 23.36 9.42
N LEU A 154 5.92 22.65 9.55
CA LEU A 154 6.81 22.62 10.74
C LEU A 154 6.13 22.17 12.05
N ARG A 155 4.95 21.54 11.98
CA ARG A 155 4.17 21.14 13.17
C ARG A 155 4.51 19.71 13.63
N LEU A 156 5.79 19.37 13.81
CA LEU A 156 6.23 18.03 14.22
C LEU A 156 6.26 17.87 15.75
N GLY A 157 5.08 17.78 16.38
CA GLY A 157 4.94 17.46 17.81
C GLY A 157 5.01 15.94 18.11
N PRO A 158 5.07 15.54 19.39
CA PRO A 158 5.11 14.13 19.81
C PRO A 158 3.95 13.29 19.26
N ALA A 159 2.73 13.84 19.24
CA ALA A 159 1.55 13.18 18.67
C ALA A 159 1.70 12.91 17.16
N LYS A 160 2.42 13.76 16.43
CA LYS A 160 2.64 13.59 14.98
C LYS A 160 3.73 12.57 14.67
N ARG A 161 4.66 12.32 15.59
CA ARG A 161 5.63 11.21 15.47
C ARG A 161 4.91 9.86 15.50
N THR A 162 3.88 9.71 16.32
CA THR A 162 3.01 8.53 16.28
C THR A 162 2.34 8.39 14.92
N ALA A 163 1.80 9.47 14.34
CA ALA A 163 1.18 9.41 13.02
C ALA A 163 2.20 8.98 11.94
N ILE A 164 3.43 9.49 11.96
CA ILE A 164 4.52 9.06 11.07
C ILE A 164 4.79 7.56 11.20
N ASP A 165 4.90 7.04 12.43
CA ASP A 165 5.16 5.62 12.67
C ASP A 165 4.00 4.74 12.19
N VAL A 166 2.76 5.13 12.50
CA VAL A 166 1.54 4.42 12.10
C VAL A 166 1.40 4.40 10.58
N THR A 167 1.58 5.54 9.90
CA THR A 167 1.53 5.64 8.44
C THR A 167 2.63 4.79 7.80
N ALA A 168 3.85 4.79 8.35
CA ALA A 168 4.94 3.98 7.82
C ALA A 168 4.65 2.48 7.93
N ILE A 169 4.15 2.01 9.08
CA ILE A 169 3.78 0.60 9.26
C ILE A 169 2.66 0.21 8.29
N PHE A 170 1.64 1.07 8.14
CA PHE A 170 0.56 0.83 7.20
C PHE A 170 1.06 0.75 5.75
N TRP A 171 1.98 1.64 5.35
CA TRP A 171 2.57 1.63 4.02
C TRP A 171 3.37 0.36 3.73
N HIS A 172 4.23 -0.07 4.67
CA HIS A 172 4.99 -1.32 4.53
C HIS A 172 4.09 -2.55 4.49
N PHE A 173 2.98 -2.55 5.23
CA PHE A 173 2.00 -3.63 5.15
C PHE A 173 1.34 -3.72 3.78
N LEU A 174 0.98 -2.58 3.17
CA LEU A 174 0.44 -2.55 1.81
C LEU A 174 1.46 -3.07 0.80
N ASP A 175 2.73 -2.66 0.92
CA ASP A 175 3.83 -3.18 0.09
C ASP A 175 3.95 -4.71 0.22
N GLY A 176 3.86 -5.24 1.44
CA GLY A 176 3.83 -6.69 1.69
C GLY A 176 2.65 -7.42 1.04
N ILE A 177 1.44 -6.85 1.09
CA ILE A 177 0.27 -7.40 0.39
C ILE A 177 0.49 -7.38 -1.12
N TRP A 178 1.05 -6.30 -1.66
CA TRP A 178 1.30 -6.21 -3.10
C TRP A 178 2.25 -7.29 -3.57
N LEU A 179 3.36 -7.51 -2.86
CA LEU A 179 4.28 -8.60 -3.15
C LEU A 179 3.60 -9.97 -3.06
N TYR A 180 2.76 -10.18 -2.04
CA TYR A 180 1.97 -11.40 -1.92
C TYR A 180 1.06 -11.61 -3.13
N LEU A 181 0.33 -10.59 -3.58
CA LEU A 181 -0.52 -10.66 -4.77
C LEU A 181 0.29 -10.92 -6.04
N MET A 182 1.47 -10.30 -6.17
CA MET A 182 2.37 -10.54 -7.29
C MET A 182 2.82 -12.00 -7.35
N ILE A 183 3.20 -12.59 -6.21
CA ILE A 183 3.54 -14.02 -6.11
C ILE A 183 2.33 -14.87 -6.46
N LEU A 184 1.15 -14.56 -5.92
CA LEU A 184 -0.09 -15.29 -6.22
C LEU A 184 -0.38 -15.29 -7.73
N PHE A 185 -0.29 -14.16 -8.42
CA PHE A 185 -0.59 -14.09 -9.86
C PHE A 185 0.51 -14.60 -10.77
N TYR A 186 1.77 -14.66 -10.33
CA TYR A 186 2.87 -15.21 -11.15
C TYR A 186 3.08 -16.70 -10.94
N VAL A 187 2.96 -17.19 -9.70
CA VAL A 187 3.14 -18.61 -9.38
C VAL A 187 1.83 -19.38 -9.57
N TRP A 188 0.70 -18.77 -9.20
CA TRP A 188 -0.63 -19.38 -9.27
C TRP A 188 -1.56 -18.76 -10.32
N GLY A 189 -1.12 -17.80 -11.12
CA GLY A 189 -1.91 -17.23 -12.21
C GLY A 189 -1.77 -17.95 -13.54
#